data_AF-A0A6J5IXT5-F1
#
_entry.id   AF-A0A6J5IXT5-F1
#
_cell.length_a   1.000
_cell.length_b   1.000
_cell.length_c   1.000
_cell.angle_alpha   90.00
_cell.angle_beta   90.00
_cell.angle_gamma   90.00
#
_symmetry.space_group_name_H-M   'P 1'
#
loop_
_entity.id
_entity.type
_entity.pdbx_description
1 polymer ?
#
loop_
_entity_poly.entity_id
_entity_poly.type
_entity_poly.pdbx_seq_one_letter_code
_entity_poly.pdbx_strand_id
1 'polypeptide(L)'
;MLALIAAAGVVSYALNPAAKEIALASLVAFGSAAVASAIVFQLARRFPILARANGANVAGAAVDSIVFPLIAFGAVFPTIAALQFVAKVAGGALWSWVVFRNARTVQAGIASNVVDR
;
A
#
# COMPACT_ATOMS: atom_id res chain seq x y z
N MET A 1 -10.79 -4.13 6.71
CA MET A 1 -10.04 -2.87 6.48
C MET A 1 -10.95 -1.64 6.51
N LEU A 2 -11.96 -1.51 5.64
CA LEU A 2 -12.86 -0.35 5.64
C LEU A 2 -13.48 -0.02 7.00
N ALA A 3 -14.00 -1.01 7.72
CA ALA A 3 -14.56 -0.81 9.06
C ALA A 3 -13.54 -0.25 10.06
N LEU A 4 -12.27 -0.69 10.00
CA LEU A 4 -11.20 -0.17 10.86
C LEU A 4 -10.86 1.28 10.52
N ILE A 5 -10.79 1.61 9.22
CA ILE A 5 -10.52 2.97 8.75
C ILE A 5 -11.65 3.91 9.17
N ALA A 6 -12.91 3.49 9.01
CA ALA A 6 -14.08 4.25 9.44
C ALA A 6 -14.10 4.44 10.96
N ALA A 7 -13.86 3.39 11.74
CA ALA A 7 -13.79 3.48 13.20
C ALA A 7 -12.66 4.42 13.66
N ALA A 8 -11.47 4.32 13.05
CA ALA A 8 -10.37 5.22 13.34
C ALA A 8 -10.74 6.68 13.02
N GLY A 9 -11.40 6.94 11.88
CA GLY A 9 -11.89 8.27 11.52
C GLY A 9 -12.91 8.83 12.52
N VAL A 10 -13.85 8.00 12.99
CA VAL A 10 -14.82 8.38 14.03
C VAL A 10 -14.11 8.73 15.34
N VAL A 11 -13.15 7.90 15.77
CA VAL A 11 -12.35 8.17 16.98
C VAL A 11 -11.55 9.47 16.83
N SER A 12 -10.88 9.68 15.68
CA SER A 12 -10.14 10.92 15.41
C SER A 12 -11.04 12.16 15.46
N TYR A 13 -12.24 12.08 14.88
CA TYR A 13 -13.21 13.18 14.93
C TYR A 13 -13.73 13.45 16.33
N ALA A 14 -14.04 12.39 17.09
CA ALA A 14 -14.52 12.51 18.47
C ALA A 14 -13.46 13.14 19.40
N LEU A 15 -12.19 12.83 19.19
CA LEU A 15 -11.07 13.40 19.95
C LEU A 15 -10.71 14.81 19.51
N ASN A 16 -10.80 15.10 18.20
CA ASN A 16 -10.51 16.40 17.65
C ASN A 16 -11.44 16.71 16.45
N PRO A 17 -12.51 17.50 16.66
CA PRO A 17 -13.42 17.88 15.59
C PRO A 17 -12.75 18.64 14.43
N ALA A 18 -11.62 19.31 14.68
CA ALA A 18 -10.84 19.98 13.63
C ALA A 18 -10.18 18.97 12.65
N ALA A 19 -10.05 17.70 13.03
CA ALA A 19 -9.49 16.65 12.18
C ALA A 19 -10.49 16.06 11.18
N LYS A 20 -11.73 16.58 11.09
CA LYS A 20 -12.80 16.04 10.21
C LYS A 20 -12.37 15.88 8.75
N GLU A 21 -11.62 16.84 8.21
CA GLU A 21 -11.16 16.84 6.82
C GLU A 21 -10.13 15.73 6.60
N ILE A 22 -9.21 15.55 7.55
CA ILE A 22 -8.19 14.51 7.52
C ILE A 22 -8.83 13.11 7.67
N ALA A 23 -9.84 12.99 8.54
CA ALA A 23 -10.57 11.73 8.72
C ALA A 23 -11.31 11.32 7.44
N LEU A 24 -12.01 12.27 6.79
CA LEU A 24 -12.68 12.03 5.52
C LEU A 24 -11.70 11.71 4.39
N ALA A 25 -10.62 12.50 4.27
CA ALA A 25 -9.56 12.27 3.29
C ALA A 25 -8.96 10.86 3.44
N SER A 26 -8.68 10.44 4.68
CA SER A 26 -8.15 9.11 4.98
C SER A 26 -9.12 8.01 4.56
N LEU A 27 -10.42 8.16 4.88
CA LEU A 27 -11.44 7.17 4.53
C LEU A 27 -11.53 6.96 3.02
N VAL A 28 -11.58 8.06 2.26
CA VAL A 28 -11.71 8.02 0.80
C VAL A 28 -10.42 7.56 0.13
N ALA A 29 -9.26 8.04 0.59
CA ALA A 29 -7.96 7.66 0.04
C ALA A 29 -7.66 6.18 0.28
N PHE A 30 -7.78 5.68 1.51
CA PHE A 30 -7.56 4.25 1.78
C PHE A 30 -8.61 3.37 1.13
N GLY A 31 -9.87 3.80 1.07
CA GLY A 31 -10.94 3.07 0.39
C GLY A 31 -10.67 2.91 -1.10
N SER A 32 -10.39 4.02 -1.81
CA SER A 32 -10.07 4.00 -3.24
C SER A 32 -8.76 3.29 -3.55
N ALA A 33 -7.71 3.45 -2.72
CA ALA A 33 -6.45 2.73 -2.85
C ALA A 33 -6.62 1.21 -2.69
N ALA A 34 -7.47 0.77 -1.76
CA ALA A 34 -7.78 -0.65 -1.58
C ALA A 34 -8.49 -1.24 -2.81
N VAL A 35 -9.45 -0.50 -3.39
CA VAL A 35 -10.14 -0.90 -4.61
C VAL A 35 -9.16 -0.99 -5.79
N ALA A 36 -8.34 0.04 -5.99
CA ALA A 36 -7.33 0.06 -7.05
C ALA A 36 -6.33 -1.11 -6.90
N SER A 37 -5.87 -1.36 -5.68
CA SER A 37 -4.99 -2.49 -5.37
C SER A 37 -5.66 -3.81 -5.70
N ALA A 38 -6.93 -3.99 -5.31
CA ALA A 38 -7.69 -5.20 -5.61
C ALA A 38 -7.85 -5.40 -7.13
N ILE A 39 -8.20 -4.35 -7.88
CA ILE A 39 -8.31 -4.42 -9.35
C ILE A 39 -6.98 -4.86 -9.96
N VAL A 40 -5.88 -4.18 -9.63
CA VAL A 40 -4.55 -4.50 -10.19
C VAL A 40 -4.10 -5.91 -9.78
N PHE A 41 -4.35 -6.32 -8.54
CA PHE A 41 -4.05 -7.67 -8.08
C PHE A 41 -4.82 -8.73 -8.90
N GLN A 42 -6.11 -8.52 -9.13
CA GLN A 42 -6.93 -9.46 -9.90
C GLN A 42 -6.54 -9.48 -11.39
N LEU A 43 -6.20 -8.34 -11.98
CA LEU A 43 -5.70 -8.25 -13.36
C LEU A 43 -4.33 -8.93 -13.53
N ALA A 44 -3.47 -8.83 -12.52
CA ALA A 44 -2.15 -9.43 -12.52
C ALA A 44 -2.13 -10.92 -12.10
N ARG A 45 -3.29 -11.61 -12.12
CA ARG A 45 -3.44 -13.04 -11.75
C ARG A 45 -2.48 -14.02 -12.44
N ARG A 46 -2.01 -13.68 -13.65
CA ARG A 46 -1.06 -14.48 -14.44
C ARG A 46 0.39 -14.40 -13.95
N PHE A 47 0.71 -13.44 -13.08
CA PHE A 47 2.06 -13.23 -12.57
C PHE A 47 2.26 -13.93 -11.22
N PRO A 48 3.52 -14.23 -10.84
CA PRO A 48 3.84 -14.77 -9.51
C PRO A 48 3.29 -13.87 -8.39
N ILE A 49 2.95 -14.48 -7.26
CA ILE A 49 2.28 -13.79 -6.14
C ILE A 49 3.01 -12.53 -5.68
N LEU A 50 4.36 -12.54 -5.68
CA LEU A 50 5.18 -11.40 -5.30
C LEU A 50 5.05 -10.23 -6.28
N ALA A 51 5.10 -10.51 -7.58
CA ALA A 51 4.93 -9.48 -8.60
C ALA A 51 3.50 -8.92 -8.56
N ARG A 52 2.51 -9.80 -8.34
CA ARG A 52 1.11 -9.44 -8.22
C ARG A 52 0.83 -8.53 -7.01
N ALA A 53 1.35 -8.90 -5.84
CA ALA A 53 1.21 -8.13 -4.61
C ALA A 53 1.94 -6.78 -4.67
N ASN A 54 3.17 -6.76 -5.18
CA ASN A 54 3.92 -5.50 -5.30
C ASN A 54 3.30 -4.56 -6.34
N GLY A 55 2.85 -5.08 -7.49
CA GLY A 55 2.15 -4.27 -8.49
C GLY A 55 0.85 -3.65 -7.94
N ALA A 56 0.07 -4.44 -7.19
CA ALA A 56 -1.12 -3.94 -6.50
C ALA A 56 -0.79 -2.84 -5.48
N ASN A 57 0.26 -3.01 -4.67
CA ASN A 57 0.69 -2.01 -3.70
C ASN A 57 1.15 -0.70 -4.36
N VAL A 58 1.85 -0.78 -5.50
CA VAL A 58 2.25 0.41 -6.28
C VAL A 58 1.01 1.18 -6.75
N ALA A 59 0.00 0.48 -7.26
CA ALA A 59 -1.25 1.11 -7.70
C ALA A 59 -2.00 1.77 -6.54
N GLY A 60 -2.12 1.09 -5.40
CA GLY A 60 -2.69 1.66 -4.18
C GLY A 60 -1.92 2.90 -3.70
N ALA A 61 -0.59 2.84 -3.70
CA ALA A 61 0.26 3.96 -3.31
C ALA A 61 0.08 5.19 -4.22
N ALA A 62 -0.11 4.97 -5.53
CA ALA A 62 -0.35 6.05 -6.49
C ALA A 62 -1.69 6.74 -6.22
N VAL A 63 -2.76 5.96 -6.06
CA VAL A 63 -4.11 6.49 -5.78
C VAL A 63 -4.13 7.26 -4.47
N ASP A 64 -3.58 6.68 -3.40
CA ASP A 64 -3.55 7.31 -2.08
C ASP A 64 -2.78 8.65 -2.09
N SER A 65 -1.62 8.69 -2.76
CA SER A 65 -0.76 9.89 -2.81
C SER A 65 -1.35 11.04 -3.61
N ILE A 66 -2.42 10.81 -4.38
CA ILE A 66 -3.16 11.84 -5.11
C ILE A 66 -4.46 12.19 -4.36
N VAL A 67 -5.25 11.17 -4.00
CA VAL A 67 -6.58 11.35 -3.41
C VAL A 67 -6.48 11.98 -2.02
N PHE A 68 -5.51 11.56 -1.19
CA PHE A 68 -5.39 12.11 0.15
C PHE A 68 -5.07 13.61 0.14
N PRO A 69 -4.00 14.12 -0.49
CA PRO A 69 -3.71 15.55 -0.47
C PRO A 69 -4.82 16.39 -1.11
N LEU A 70 -5.45 15.87 -2.17
CA LEU A 70 -6.55 16.55 -2.85
C LEU A 70 -7.73 16.82 -1.90
N ILE A 71 -8.12 15.83 -1.09
CA ILE A 71 -9.25 15.99 -0.16
C ILE A 71 -8.82 16.70 1.13
N ALA A 72 -7.63 16.38 1.65
CA ALA A 72 -7.13 16.93 2.91
C ALA A 72 -6.78 18.42 2.82
N PHE A 73 -6.31 18.89 1.67
CA PHE A 73 -5.79 20.24 1.49
C PHE A 73 -6.44 21.01 0.33
N GLY A 74 -7.38 20.40 -0.39
CA GLY A 74 -8.04 20.99 -1.55
C GLY A 74 -7.18 21.07 -2.81
N ALA A 75 -5.94 20.57 -2.77
CA ALA A 75 -5.01 20.63 -3.89
C ALA A 75 -4.01 19.46 -3.86
N VAL A 76 -3.52 19.09 -5.03
CA VAL A 76 -2.39 18.15 -5.16
C VAL A 76 -1.12 18.97 -5.27
N PHE A 77 -0.24 18.86 -4.28
CA PHE A 77 1.11 19.42 -4.34
C PHE A 77 2.02 18.39 -5.03
N PRO A 78 2.43 18.59 -6.30
CA PRO A 78 3.04 17.53 -7.10
C PRO A 78 4.30 16.93 -6.47
N THR A 79 5.16 17.77 -5.89
CA THR A 79 6.38 17.33 -5.20
C THR A 79 6.06 16.49 -3.96
N ILE A 80 5.09 16.91 -3.15
CA ILE A 80 4.71 16.18 -1.93
C ILE A 80 4.06 14.85 -2.30
N ALA A 81 3.14 14.85 -3.28
CA ALA A 81 2.49 13.64 -3.78
C ALA A 81 3.52 12.65 -4.35
N ALA A 82 4.50 13.14 -5.12
CA ALA A 82 5.57 12.31 -5.66
C ALA A 82 6.45 11.72 -4.55
N LEU A 83 6.86 12.52 -3.56
CA LEU A 83 7.64 12.05 -2.41
C LEU A 83 6.87 11.02 -1.58
N GLN A 84 5.57 11.23 -1.34
CA GLN A 84 4.70 10.28 -0.65
C GLN A 84 4.60 8.95 -1.42
N PHE A 85 4.43 9.03 -2.73
CA PHE A 85 4.40 7.84 -3.59
C PHE A 85 5.71 7.07 -3.51
N VAL A 86 6.84 7.75 -3.71
CA VAL A 86 8.18 7.14 -3.62
C VAL A 86 8.41 6.51 -2.26
N ALA A 87 8.06 7.20 -1.17
CA ALA A 87 8.19 6.66 0.19
C ALA A 87 7.36 5.39 0.38
N LYS A 88 6.11 5.34 -0.10
CA LYS A 88 5.23 4.16 -0.01
C LYS A 88 5.75 3.00 -0.83
N VAL A 89 6.21 3.26 -2.06
CA VAL A 89 6.77 2.23 -2.94
C VAL A 89 8.08 1.68 -2.37
N ALA A 90 8.99 2.55 -1.93
CA ALA A 90 10.25 2.16 -1.31
C ALA A 90 10.02 1.36 -0.01
N GLY A 91 9.11 1.82 0.85
CA GLY A 91 8.71 1.10 2.05
C GLY A 91 8.11 -0.28 1.74
N GLY A 92 7.23 -0.37 0.73
CA GLY A 92 6.67 -1.64 0.27
C GLY A 92 7.73 -2.60 -0.30
N ALA A 93 8.70 -2.07 -1.05
CA ALA A 93 9.82 -2.84 -1.56
C ALA A 93 10.74 -3.35 -0.43
N LEU A 94 11.03 -2.50 0.55
CA LEU A 94 11.80 -2.86 1.74
C LEU A 94 11.10 -3.99 2.51
N TRP A 95 9.81 -3.88 2.77
CA TRP A 95 9.05 -4.93 3.45
C TRP A 95 9.00 -6.23 2.65
N SER A 96 8.80 -6.16 1.33
CA SER A 96 8.89 -7.33 0.47
C SER A 96 10.27 -8.01 0.55
N TRP A 97 11.35 -7.23 0.64
CA TRP A 97 12.67 -7.81 0.87
C TRP A 97 12.78 -8.46 2.24
N VAL A 98 12.39 -7.76 3.32
CA VAL A 98 12.49 -8.27 4.70
C VAL A 98 11.68 -9.56 4.89
N VAL A 99 10.45 -9.62 4.38
CA VAL A 99 9.56 -10.78 4.56
C VAL A 99 10.06 -11.99 3.77
N PHE A 100 10.55 -11.79 2.54
CA PHE A 100 10.92 -12.89 1.65
C PHE A 100 12.42 -13.22 1.64
N ARG A 101 13.25 -12.54 2.44
CA ARG A 101 14.69 -12.83 2.51
C ARG A 101 14.98 -14.28 2.93
N ASN A 102 14.27 -14.79 3.95
CA ASN A 102 14.51 -16.13 4.49
C ASN A 102 13.96 -17.24 3.58
N ALA A 103 12.83 -17.00 2.91
CA ALA A 103 12.24 -17.96 1.97
C ALA A 103 13.17 -18.25 0.78
N ARG A 104 13.90 -17.23 0.30
CA ARG A 104 14.90 -17.38 -0.75
C ARG A 104 16.11 -18.20 -0.27
N THR A 105 16.56 -18.00 0.97
CA THR A 105 17.69 -18.74 1.56
C THR A 105 17.36 -20.23 1.72
N VAL A 106 16.15 -20.56 2.20
CA VAL A 106 15.70 -21.95 2.35
C VAL A 106 15.58 -22.64 0.99
N GLN A 107 15.01 -21.96 -0.01
CA GLN A 107 14.87 -22.52 -1.35
C GLN A 107 16.22 -22.76 -2.04
N ALA A 108 17.21 -21.88 -1.82
CA ALA A 108 18.57 -22.07 -2.30
C ALA A 108 19.29 -23.27 -1.64
N GLY A 109 19.12 -23.46 -0.33
CA GLY A 109 19.71 -24.60 0.39
C GLY A 109 19.06 -25.96 0.04
N ILE A 110 17.77 -25.97 -0.30
CA ILE A 110 17.12 -27.19 -0.83
C ILE A 110 17.66 -27.52 -2.22
N ALA A 111 17.84 -26.52 -3.09
CA ALA A 111 18.35 -26.72 -4.44
C ALA A 111 19.79 -27.27 -4.45
N SER A 112 20.68 -26.80 -3.56
CA SER A 112 22.05 -27.34 -3.45
C SER A 112 22.06 -28.80 -3.00
N ASN A 113 21.23 -29.17 -2.01
CA ASN A 113 21.14 -30.55 -1.53
C ASN A 113 20.56 -31.55 -2.54
N VAL A 114 19.84 -31.07 -3.57
CA VAL A 114 19.33 -31.91 -4.67
C VAL A 114 20.40 -32.11 -5.75
N VAL A 115 21.29 -31.13 -5.96
CA VAL A 115 22.40 -31.23 -6.93
C VAL A 115 23.53 -32.12 -6.40
N ASP A 116 23.73 -32.16 -5.09
CA ASP A 116 24.77 -32.97 -4.45
C ASP A 116 24.38 -34.46 -4.24
N ARG A 117 23.21 -34.89 -4.73
CA ARG A 117 22.71 -36.28 -4.67
C ARG A 117 22.58 -36.88 -6.06
#